data_AF-A0A5Q4G2W4-F1
#
_entry.id   AF-A0A5Q4G2W4-F1
#
_cell.length_a   1.000
_cell.length_b   1.000
_cell.length_c   1.000
_cell.angle_alpha   90.00
_cell.angle_beta   90.00
_cell.angle_gamma   90.00
#
_symmetry.space_group_name_H-M   'P 1'
#
loop_
_entity.id
_entity.type
_entity.pdbx_description
1 polymer ?
#
loop_
_entity_poly.entity_id
_entity_poly.type
_entity_poly.pdbx_seq_one_letter_code
_entity_poly.pdbx_strand_id
1 'polypeptide(L)'
;MSGSRRWRALALGIGFSLLVIGSAYASPNLCSLESVALRDDAPVGPVAVQAVADTLRTLEPSLPRTRRIGGSDEDADDTLERDVRYLAERGLLPSSFDPSGFDEASWQVLVEAILAGYGLPPLTVEEQITPETLEAELDLVVSRILAVIRPVVLLAWDPEDDERIAFVGLVLNWSPYPRLVVMRPPDGWTMREGARELAGRVSLCGVAVRDWVSAPAPVARALFVQHADDAPMYVVGSDPDRGGWPYRVPAGEEIDVFAFEHPEVAELERFSAVFAAEPLGIIHVARLLPQVRTNLSPMGFLRAMQTPPRRD
;
A
#
# COMPACT_ATOMS: atom_id res chain seq x y z
N MET A 1 -41.44 -49.25 -58.76
CA MET A 1 -42.59 -48.32 -58.68
C MET A 1 -42.55 -47.62 -57.33
N SER A 2 -42.64 -46.29 -57.35
CA SER A 2 -43.19 -45.39 -56.31
C SER A 2 -42.83 -45.69 -54.83
N GLY A 3 -42.17 -44.83 -54.06
CA GLY A 3 -42.34 -43.38 -53.99
C GLY A 3 -42.31 -42.95 -52.53
N SER A 4 -41.30 -42.16 -52.20
CA SER A 4 -41.38 -40.93 -51.38
C SER A 4 -41.96 -40.97 -49.95
N ARG A 5 -41.13 -40.55 -48.99
CA ARG A 5 -41.36 -39.32 -48.19
C ARG A 5 -40.15 -38.98 -47.33
N ARG A 6 -39.55 -37.84 -47.68
CA ARG A 6 -38.71 -36.99 -46.82
C ARG A 6 -39.54 -36.55 -45.59
N TRP A 7 -38.87 -36.16 -44.50
CA TRP A 7 -38.91 -34.82 -43.88
C TRP A 7 -38.51 -34.85 -42.38
N ARG A 8 -37.62 -33.91 -42.02
CA ARG A 8 -37.30 -33.36 -40.68
C ARG A 8 -36.36 -34.22 -39.81
N ALA A 9 -35.05 -33.97 -39.77
CA ALA A 9 -34.36 -32.82 -39.16
C ALA A 9 -34.74 -32.64 -37.69
N LEU A 10 -33.91 -33.18 -36.80
CA LEU A 10 -33.77 -32.70 -35.42
C LEU A 10 -32.27 -32.65 -35.11
N ALA A 11 -31.70 -31.47 -35.30
CA ALA A 11 -30.40 -31.11 -34.79
C ALA A 11 -30.54 -30.93 -33.27
N LEU A 12 -30.05 -31.89 -32.49
CA LEU A 12 -29.80 -31.64 -31.07
C LEU A 12 -28.47 -30.89 -30.99
N GLY A 13 -28.57 -29.56 -30.91
CA GLY A 13 -27.46 -28.70 -30.55
C GLY A 13 -27.04 -28.97 -29.12
N ILE A 14 -25.89 -29.61 -28.94
CA ILE A 14 -25.17 -29.60 -27.66
C ILE A 14 -24.52 -28.22 -27.56
N GLY A 15 -25.27 -27.28 -26.97
CA GLY A 15 -24.72 -26.01 -26.52
C GLY A 15 -23.82 -26.30 -25.32
N PHE A 16 -22.52 -26.44 -25.56
CA PHE A 16 -21.52 -26.44 -24.52
C PHE A 16 -21.30 -24.98 -24.09
N SER A 17 -22.19 -24.48 -23.24
CA SER A 17 -21.97 -23.22 -22.53
C SER A 17 -20.82 -23.44 -21.55
N LEU A 18 -19.61 -23.12 -22.01
CA LEU A 18 -18.44 -22.88 -21.17
C LEU A 18 -18.77 -21.67 -20.28
N LEU A 19 -19.41 -21.95 -19.15
CA LEU A 19 -19.56 -21.03 -18.06
C LEU A 19 -18.19 -21.00 -17.36
N VAL A 20 -17.28 -20.21 -17.92
CA VAL A 20 -16.08 -19.77 -17.22
C VAL A 20 -16.58 -18.87 -16.10
N ILE A 21 -16.85 -19.46 -14.94
CA ILE A 21 -16.88 -18.72 -13.68
C ILE A 21 -15.43 -18.31 -13.46
N GLY A 22 -15.06 -17.18 -14.08
CA GLY A 22 -13.88 -16.46 -13.69
C GLY A 22 -14.12 -15.98 -12.28
N SER A 23 -13.66 -16.77 -11.30
CA SER A 23 -13.35 -16.24 -9.98
C SER A 23 -12.36 -15.13 -10.24
N ALA A 24 -12.82 -13.88 -10.18
CA ALA A 24 -11.94 -12.74 -10.01
C ALA A 24 -11.26 -12.97 -8.66
N TYR A 25 -10.10 -13.63 -8.68
CA TYR A 25 -9.21 -13.66 -7.53
C TYR A 25 -8.75 -12.22 -7.34
N ALA A 26 -9.49 -11.47 -6.52
CA ALA A 26 -9.04 -10.21 -5.98
C ALA A 26 -7.85 -10.54 -5.08
N SER A 27 -6.66 -10.59 -5.69
CA SER A 27 -5.43 -10.41 -4.94
C SER A 27 -5.54 -9.03 -4.27
N PRO A 28 -4.94 -8.80 -3.09
CA PRO A 28 -4.75 -7.46 -2.57
C PRO A 28 -3.66 -6.83 -3.44
N ASN A 29 -4.01 -6.54 -4.69
CA ASN A 29 -3.19 -5.78 -5.60
C ASN A 29 -3.28 -4.36 -5.07
N LEU A 30 -2.15 -3.81 -4.63
CA LEU A 30 -2.03 -2.39 -4.27
C LEU A 30 -2.07 -1.50 -5.53
N CYS A 31 -2.61 -2.02 -6.64
CA CYS A 31 -2.36 -1.57 -7.99
C CYS A 31 -3.56 -1.76 -8.91
N SER A 32 -4.13 -0.63 -9.30
CA SER A 32 -4.54 -0.38 -10.68
C SER A 32 -3.72 0.81 -11.16
N LEU A 33 -2.51 0.58 -11.68
CA LEU A 33 -1.93 1.54 -12.62
C LEU A 33 -2.63 1.30 -13.96
N GLU A 34 -3.91 1.68 -14.04
CA GLU A 34 -4.38 2.16 -15.33
C GLU A 34 -3.54 3.41 -15.55
N SER A 35 -2.60 3.33 -16.50
CA SER A 35 -1.85 4.47 -17.03
C SER A 35 -2.78 5.68 -16.99
N VAL A 36 -2.43 6.70 -16.21
CA VAL A 36 -3.11 7.99 -16.33
C VAL A 36 -2.97 8.32 -17.80
N ALA A 37 -4.06 8.17 -18.55
CA ALA A 37 -4.06 8.50 -19.96
C ALA A 37 -3.94 10.02 -20.00
N LEU A 38 -2.70 10.48 -20.03
CA LEU A 38 -2.39 11.89 -20.10
C LEU A 38 -3.00 12.36 -21.41
N ARG A 39 -3.96 13.28 -21.31
CA ARG A 39 -4.66 13.78 -22.48
C ARG A 39 -3.83 14.90 -23.06
N ASP A 40 -3.47 14.79 -24.33
CA ASP A 40 -2.66 15.79 -25.06
C ASP A 40 -3.25 17.21 -25.02
N ASP A 41 -4.56 17.34 -24.77
CA ASP A 41 -5.29 18.62 -24.72
C ASP A 41 -5.54 19.17 -23.30
N ALA A 42 -5.17 18.43 -22.25
CA ALA A 42 -5.38 18.86 -20.87
C ALA A 42 -4.26 19.80 -20.38
N PRO A 43 -4.58 20.82 -19.54
CA PRO A 43 -3.56 21.64 -18.91
C PRO A 43 -2.58 20.80 -18.10
N VAL A 44 -1.29 21.08 -18.25
CA VAL A 44 -0.18 20.28 -17.69
C VAL A 44 -0.23 20.18 -16.16
N GLY A 45 -0.59 21.26 -15.46
CA GLY A 45 -0.64 21.28 -13.99
C GLY A 45 -1.65 20.32 -13.36
N PRO A 46 -2.94 20.37 -13.73
CA PRO A 46 -3.93 19.38 -13.31
C PRO A 46 -3.49 17.93 -13.59
N VAL A 47 -2.90 17.70 -14.76
CA VAL A 47 -2.40 16.39 -15.17
C VAL A 47 -1.27 15.91 -14.27
N ALA A 48 -0.29 16.78 -13.97
CA ALA A 48 0.82 16.46 -13.07
C ALA A 48 0.34 16.14 -11.65
N VAL A 49 -0.57 16.96 -11.10
CA VAL A 49 -1.14 16.77 -9.76
C VAL A 49 -1.85 15.43 -9.64
N GLN A 50 -2.71 15.12 -10.60
CA GLN A 50 -3.45 13.86 -10.62
C GLN A 50 -2.49 12.67 -10.73
N ALA A 51 -1.54 12.72 -11.68
CA ALA A 51 -0.57 11.65 -11.89
C ALA A 51 0.28 11.35 -10.64
N VAL A 52 0.73 12.40 -9.94
CA VAL A 52 1.49 12.24 -8.69
C VAL A 52 0.60 11.71 -7.56
N ALA A 53 -0.62 12.22 -7.41
CA ALA A 53 -1.54 11.77 -6.36
C ALA A 53 -1.88 10.27 -6.54
N ASP A 54 -2.20 9.85 -7.75
CA ASP A 54 -2.52 8.46 -8.07
C ASP A 54 -1.31 7.54 -7.89
N THR A 55 -0.13 8.00 -8.32
CA THR A 55 1.14 7.29 -8.10
C THR A 55 1.41 7.07 -6.61
N LEU A 56 1.24 8.10 -5.77
CA LEU A 56 1.49 7.99 -4.34
C LEU A 56 0.43 7.16 -3.62
N ARG A 57 -0.84 7.24 -4.00
CA ARG A 57 -1.89 6.34 -3.48
C ARG A 57 -1.60 4.89 -3.83
N THR A 58 -1.03 4.66 -5.00
CA THR A 58 -0.65 3.32 -5.46
C THR A 58 0.57 2.78 -4.73
N LEU A 59 1.64 3.57 -4.66
CA LEU A 59 2.86 3.18 -3.95
C LEU A 59 2.60 3.02 -2.45
N GLU A 60 1.75 3.88 -1.89
CA GLU A 60 1.51 4.03 -0.46
C GLU A 60 0.05 4.38 -0.12
N PRO A 61 -0.86 3.40 -0.20
CA PRO A 61 -2.30 3.62 -0.04
C PRO A 61 -2.76 4.02 1.36
N SER A 62 -1.84 4.31 2.27
CA SER A 62 -2.13 4.89 3.59
C SER A 62 -1.00 5.84 4.02
N LEU A 63 -0.40 6.55 3.06
CA LEU A 63 0.57 7.61 3.32
C LEU A 63 -0.04 8.66 4.27
N PRO A 64 0.51 8.85 5.48
CA PRO A 64 -0.09 9.74 6.48
C PRO A 64 -0.12 11.20 6.06
N ARG A 65 -1.11 11.94 6.57
CA ARG A 65 -1.12 13.40 6.49
C ARG A 65 -0.06 13.96 7.45
N THR A 66 0.76 14.91 7.00
CA THR A 66 1.75 15.62 7.83
C THR A 66 1.18 16.91 8.41
N ARG A 67 0.11 17.44 7.81
CA ARG A 67 -0.67 18.58 8.31
C ARG A 67 -2.15 18.40 8.02
N ARG A 68 -3.00 19.01 8.83
CA ARG A 68 -4.45 19.14 8.55
C ARG A 68 -4.71 20.44 7.81
N ILE A 69 -5.35 20.35 6.66
CA ILE A 69 -5.94 21.50 5.97
C ILE A 69 -7.45 21.42 6.24
N GLY A 70 -8.08 22.56 6.58
CA GLY A 70 -9.52 22.55 6.90
C GLY A 70 -10.38 22.14 5.71
N GLY A 71 -11.56 21.55 5.98
CA GLY A 71 -12.50 21.00 4.98
C GLY A 71 -12.52 19.46 4.98
N SER A 72 -13.67 18.85 4.71
CA SER A 72 -13.79 17.39 4.56
C SER A 72 -13.43 16.97 3.14
N ASP A 73 -12.85 15.79 2.93
CA ASP A 73 -12.58 15.26 1.58
C ASP A 73 -13.87 15.01 0.78
N GLU A 74 -14.98 14.82 1.48
CA GLU A 74 -16.33 14.74 0.90
C GLU A 74 -16.84 16.11 0.42
N ASP A 75 -16.29 17.22 0.93
CA ASP A 75 -16.66 18.58 0.50
C ASP A 75 -16.01 18.96 -0.84
N ALA A 76 -15.01 18.19 -1.31
CA ALA A 76 -14.37 18.42 -2.60
C ALA A 76 -15.17 17.73 -3.73
N ASP A 77 -16.04 18.51 -4.37
CA ASP A 77 -16.85 18.10 -5.53
C ASP A 77 -16.00 17.84 -6.79
N ASP A 78 -14.76 18.36 -6.83
CA ASP A 78 -13.81 18.21 -7.95
C ASP A 78 -12.65 17.25 -7.58
N THR A 79 -12.39 16.27 -8.45
CA THR A 79 -11.25 15.34 -8.35
C THR A 79 -9.91 16.09 -8.23
N LEU A 80 -9.73 17.16 -9.01
CA LEU A 80 -8.49 17.93 -8.97
C LEU A 80 -8.28 18.61 -7.61
N GLU A 81 -9.34 19.17 -7.04
CA GLU A 81 -9.26 19.80 -5.71
C GLU A 81 -8.89 18.76 -4.65
N ARG A 82 -9.46 17.55 -4.74
CA ARG A 82 -9.13 16.42 -3.87
C ARG A 82 -7.66 16.00 -3.99
N ASP A 83 -7.11 15.99 -5.20
CA ASP A 83 -5.70 15.62 -5.43
C ASP A 83 -4.73 16.71 -4.95
N VAL A 84 -5.03 17.98 -5.22
CA VAL A 84 -4.26 19.10 -4.67
C VAL A 84 -4.24 19.03 -3.14
N ARG A 85 -5.41 18.82 -2.52
CA ARG A 85 -5.53 18.70 -1.07
C ARG A 85 -4.74 17.51 -0.54
N TYR A 86 -4.87 16.34 -1.17
CA TYR A 86 -4.15 15.12 -0.81
C TYR A 86 -2.62 15.36 -0.78
N LEU A 87 -2.06 15.97 -1.83
CA LEU A 87 -0.62 16.26 -1.90
C LEU A 87 -0.21 17.37 -0.91
N ALA A 88 -1.04 18.40 -0.78
CA ALA A 88 -0.80 19.49 0.16
C ALA A 88 -0.76 18.97 1.61
N GLU A 89 -1.70 18.14 2.05
CA GLU A 89 -1.71 17.57 3.41
C GLU A 89 -0.50 16.70 3.74
N ARG A 90 0.20 16.20 2.72
CA ARG A 90 1.46 15.45 2.83
C ARG A 90 2.70 16.33 2.77
N GLY A 91 2.51 17.64 2.60
CA GLY A 91 3.59 18.62 2.53
C GLY A 91 4.32 18.63 1.18
N LEU A 92 3.74 18.01 0.15
CA LEU A 92 4.34 17.93 -1.19
C LEU A 92 4.04 19.17 -2.04
N LEU A 93 3.04 19.96 -1.65
CA LEU A 93 2.68 21.22 -2.30
C LEU A 93 2.72 22.38 -1.29
N PRO A 94 3.19 23.58 -1.70
CA PRO A 94 3.04 24.79 -0.88
C PRO A 94 1.56 25.15 -0.72
N SER A 95 1.21 25.89 0.33
CA SER A 95 -0.18 26.33 0.57
C SER A 95 -0.70 27.32 -0.47
N SER A 96 0.19 27.94 -1.25
CA SER A 96 -0.12 28.88 -2.34
C SER A 96 -0.09 28.22 -3.72
N PHE A 97 -0.04 26.88 -3.79
CA PHE A 97 0.01 26.17 -5.06
C PHE A 97 -1.26 26.40 -5.89
N ASP A 98 -1.06 26.71 -7.17
CA ASP A 98 -2.13 26.90 -8.15
C ASP A 98 -1.86 25.97 -9.35
N PRO A 99 -2.72 24.95 -9.61
CA PRO A 99 -2.57 24.07 -10.76
C PRO A 99 -2.56 24.80 -12.11
N SER A 100 -3.18 25.99 -12.21
CA SER A 100 -3.26 26.74 -13.47
C SER A 100 -1.95 27.47 -13.82
N GLY A 101 -1.11 27.75 -12.82
CA GLY A 101 0.20 28.37 -12.96
C GLY A 101 1.37 27.39 -12.96
N PHE A 102 1.10 26.10 -13.21
CA PHE A 102 2.10 25.05 -13.11
C PHE A 102 3.18 25.15 -14.20
N ASP A 103 4.42 25.27 -13.76
CA ASP A 103 5.61 25.42 -14.60
C ASP A 103 6.72 24.43 -14.20
N GLU A 104 7.85 24.50 -14.89
CA GLU A 104 9.06 23.71 -14.61
C GLU A 104 9.50 23.83 -13.15
N ALA A 105 9.53 25.05 -12.59
CA ALA A 105 9.95 25.27 -11.22
C ALA A 105 9.00 24.58 -10.22
N SER A 106 7.69 24.63 -10.48
CA SER A 106 6.68 23.94 -9.68
C SER A 106 6.87 22.42 -9.74
N TRP A 107 7.18 21.87 -10.91
CA TRP A 107 7.45 20.46 -11.09
C TRP A 107 8.74 20.01 -10.38
N GLN A 108 9.84 20.76 -10.55
CA GLN A 108 11.11 20.51 -9.87
C GLN A 108 10.91 20.46 -8.36
N VAL A 109 10.20 21.44 -7.77
CA VAL A 109 9.91 21.46 -6.33
C VAL A 109 9.11 20.23 -5.89
N LEU A 110 8.10 19.82 -6.68
CA LEU A 110 7.29 18.65 -6.37
C LEU A 110 8.10 17.36 -6.41
N VAL A 111 8.89 17.14 -7.47
CA VAL A 111 9.76 15.98 -7.63
C VAL A 111 10.81 15.92 -6.52
N GLU A 112 11.44 17.04 -6.18
CA GLU A 112 12.39 17.14 -5.08
C GLU A 112 11.75 16.78 -3.74
N ALA A 113 10.56 17.30 -3.45
CA ALA A 113 9.85 17.00 -2.21
C ALA A 113 9.52 15.51 -2.08
N ILE A 114 9.09 14.87 -3.18
CA ILE A 114 8.84 13.43 -3.22
C ILE A 114 10.14 12.66 -2.92
N LEU A 115 11.20 12.89 -3.72
CA LEU A 115 12.47 12.17 -3.58
C LEU A 115 13.12 12.39 -2.21
N ALA A 116 13.05 13.61 -1.67
CA ALA A 116 13.54 13.94 -0.33
C ALA A 116 12.80 13.14 0.76
N GLY A 117 11.48 12.95 0.61
CA GLY A 117 10.70 12.05 1.46
C GLY A 117 11.31 10.66 1.55
N TYR A 118 11.69 10.08 0.41
CA TYR A 118 12.36 8.77 0.30
C TYR A 118 13.86 8.81 0.59
N GLY A 119 14.41 9.97 0.96
CA GLY A 119 15.83 10.12 1.24
C GLY A 119 16.73 9.89 0.03
N LEU A 120 16.19 10.13 -1.16
CA LEU A 120 16.85 10.04 -2.46
C LEU A 120 17.41 11.41 -2.87
N PRO A 121 18.51 11.43 -3.65
CA PRO A 121 19.01 12.68 -4.22
C PRO A 121 18.00 13.27 -5.21
N PRO A 122 17.99 14.61 -5.36
CA PRO A 122 17.10 15.27 -6.31
C PRO A 122 17.35 14.81 -7.74
N LEU A 123 16.31 14.91 -8.56
CA LEU A 123 16.36 14.72 -10.00
C LEU A 123 16.29 16.09 -10.65
N THR A 124 17.10 16.34 -11.68
CA THR A 124 16.95 17.52 -12.54
C THR A 124 15.86 17.20 -13.56
N VAL A 125 14.81 18.02 -13.60
CA VAL A 125 13.72 17.90 -14.57
C VAL A 125 14.06 18.61 -15.89
N GLU A 126 13.36 18.27 -16.96
CA GLU A 126 13.47 18.93 -18.25
C GLU A 126 12.87 20.35 -18.24
N GLU A 127 13.46 21.26 -19.03
CA GLU A 127 13.03 22.67 -19.09
C GLU A 127 11.61 22.84 -19.68
N GLN A 128 11.17 21.91 -20.53
CA GLN A 128 9.87 21.96 -21.17
C GLN A 128 8.95 20.88 -20.60
N ILE A 129 8.00 21.28 -19.75
CA ILE A 129 7.02 20.36 -19.20
C ILE A 129 5.88 20.15 -20.19
N THR A 130 5.87 18.97 -20.81
CA THR A 130 4.75 18.39 -21.56
C THR A 130 4.20 17.16 -20.82
N PRO A 131 3.00 16.68 -21.13
CA PRO A 131 2.49 15.44 -20.55
C PRO A 131 3.45 14.25 -20.71
N GLU A 132 4.07 14.11 -21.88
CA GLU A 132 5.03 13.02 -22.14
C GLU A 132 6.29 13.11 -21.27
N THR A 133 6.81 14.34 -21.06
CA THR A 133 7.96 14.54 -20.15
C THR A 133 7.58 14.23 -18.71
N LEU A 134 6.38 14.61 -18.27
CA LEU A 134 5.88 14.28 -16.93
C LEU A 134 5.79 12.77 -16.71
N GLU A 135 5.28 12.04 -17.70
CA GLU A 135 5.20 10.57 -17.64
C GLU A 135 6.59 9.95 -17.48
N ALA A 136 7.51 10.32 -18.37
CA ALA A 136 8.86 9.77 -18.37
C ALA A 136 9.63 10.07 -17.07
N GLU A 137 9.48 11.28 -16.54
CA GLU A 137 10.12 11.69 -15.30
C GLU A 137 9.47 11.07 -14.07
N LEU A 138 8.15 10.94 -14.05
CA LEU A 138 7.44 10.25 -12.98
C LEU A 138 7.82 8.75 -12.96
N ASP A 139 7.93 8.10 -14.11
CA ASP A 139 8.44 6.73 -14.23
C ASP A 139 9.86 6.60 -13.67
N LEU A 140 10.72 7.59 -13.92
CA LEU A 140 12.08 7.62 -13.37
C LEU A 140 12.05 7.82 -11.84
N VAL A 141 11.20 8.71 -11.33
CA VAL A 141 11.01 8.93 -9.89
C VAL A 141 10.52 7.65 -9.22
N VAL A 142 9.48 7.02 -9.76
CA VAL A 142 8.95 5.73 -9.29
C VAL A 142 10.05 4.68 -9.30
N SER A 143 10.78 4.53 -10.41
CA SER A 143 11.88 3.56 -10.52
C SER A 143 12.94 3.76 -9.43
N ARG A 144 13.30 5.01 -9.11
CA ARG A 144 14.26 5.32 -8.03
C ARG A 144 13.69 5.00 -6.65
N ILE A 145 12.42 5.31 -6.41
CA ILE A 145 11.71 4.98 -5.16
C ILE A 145 11.67 3.46 -4.97
N LEU A 146 11.21 2.72 -5.98
CA LEU A 146 11.11 1.27 -5.94
C LEU A 146 12.47 0.58 -5.74
N ALA A 147 13.58 1.20 -6.17
CA ALA A 147 14.92 0.69 -5.94
C ALA A 147 15.38 0.78 -4.47
N VAL A 148 14.79 1.67 -3.66
CA VAL A 148 15.14 1.83 -2.23
C VAL A 148 14.13 1.19 -1.29
N ILE A 149 12.85 1.09 -1.68
CA ILE A 149 11.85 0.37 -0.91
C ILE A 149 12.18 -1.12 -0.94
N ARG A 150 12.31 -1.72 0.25
CA ARG A 150 12.52 -3.17 0.42
C ARG A 150 11.38 -3.74 1.25
N PRO A 151 10.21 -3.94 0.64
CA PRO A 151 9.03 -4.35 1.38
C PRO A 151 9.23 -5.77 1.91
N VAL A 152 8.79 -5.99 3.14
CA VAL A 152 8.73 -7.34 3.72
C VAL A 152 7.29 -7.64 4.07
N VAL A 153 6.75 -8.72 3.52
CA VAL A 153 5.41 -9.20 3.87
C VAL A 153 5.47 -9.89 5.22
N LEU A 154 4.53 -9.57 6.09
CA LEU A 154 4.29 -10.21 7.37
C LEU A 154 2.97 -11.00 7.28
N LEU A 155 3.02 -12.30 7.47
CA LEU A 155 1.86 -13.19 7.51
C LEU A 155 1.65 -13.67 8.94
N ALA A 156 0.66 -13.09 9.61
CA ALA A 156 0.28 -13.47 10.95
C ALA A 156 -0.83 -14.51 10.90
N TRP A 157 -0.62 -15.66 11.54
CA TRP A 157 -1.60 -16.75 11.58
C TRP A 157 -2.16 -16.97 12.98
N ASP A 158 -3.37 -17.51 13.04
CA ASP A 158 -4.09 -17.77 14.29
C ASP A 158 -3.48 -18.99 15.01
N PRO A 159 -2.98 -18.87 16.25
CA PRO A 159 -2.42 -20.00 16.97
C PRO A 159 -3.44 -21.12 17.28
N GLU A 160 -4.74 -20.82 17.25
CA GLU A 160 -5.81 -21.81 17.46
C GLU A 160 -6.22 -22.53 16.17
N ASP A 161 -5.94 -21.93 15.01
CA ASP A 161 -6.17 -22.48 13.66
C ASP A 161 -4.99 -22.07 12.75
N ASP A 162 -3.99 -22.94 12.64
CA ASP A 162 -2.73 -22.64 11.95
C ASP A 162 -2.87 -22.43 10.44
N GLU A 163 -4.04 -22.71 9.88
CA GLU A 163 -4.40 -22.44 8.49
C GLU A 163 -5.01 -21.05 8.30
N ARG A 164 -5.57 -20.45 9.35
CA ARG A 164 -6.21 -19.14 9.30
C ARG A 164 -5.16 -18.02 9.37
N ILE A 165 -5.26 -17.09 8.43
CA ILE A 165 -4.50 -15.84 8.46
C ILE A 165 -5.28 -14.84 9.32
N ALA A 166 -4.68 -14.37 10.41
CA ALA A 166 -5.24 -13.35 11.28
C ALA A 166 -5.13 -11.96 10.64
N PHE A 167 -3.95 -11.64 10.10
CA PHE A 167 -3.72 -10.40 9.35
C PHE A 167 -2.54 -10.51 8.40
N VAL A 168 -2.53 -9.64 7.39
CA VAL A 168 -1.38 -9.45 6.49
C VAL A 168 -0.79 -8.08 6.75
N GLY A 169 0.52 -8.02 6.89
CA GLY A 169 1.26 -6.78 7.06
C GLY A 169 2.25 -6.57 5.92
N LEU A 170 2.51 -5.31 5.57
CA LEU A 170 3.59 -4.90 4.70
C LEU A 170 4.50 -3.95 5.47
N VAL A 171 5.71 -4.40 5.78
CA VAL A 171 6.70 -3.61 6.48
C VAL A 171 7.43 -2.71 5.47
N LEU A 172 7.26 -1.40 5.62
CA LEU A 172 7.92 -0.38 4.81
C LEU A 172 8.99 0.31 5.66
N ASN A 173 10.21 -0.22 5.63
CA ASN A 173 11.33 0.21 6.49
C ASN A 173 12.16 1.39 5.94
N TRP A 174 11.62 2.15 4.98
CA TRP A 174 12.32 3.27 4.36
C TRP A 174 11.93 4.63 4.95
N SER A 175 10.73 4.74 5.55
CA SER A 175 10.19 5.99 6.11
C SER A 175 10.83 6.32 7.48
N PRO A 176 10.94 7.60 7.90
CA PRO A 176 11.51 7.99 9.20
C PRO A 176 10.81 7.35 10.41
N TYR A 177 9.61 6.81 10.21
CA TYR A 177 8.94 5.89 11.14
C TYR A 177 8.74 4.55 10.43
N PRO A 178 9.19 3.40 10.98
CA PRO A 178 8.86 2.11 10.42
C PRO A 178 7.35 1.99 10.45
N ARG A 179 6.80 1.73 9.28
CA ARG A 179 5.36 1.71 9.08
C ARG A 179 4.99 0.30 8.68
N LEU A 180 4.00 -0.23 9.39
CA LEU A 180 3.34 -1.46 9.04
C LEU A 180 2.03 -1.08 8.35
N VAL A 181 1.91 -1.38 7.06
CA VAL A 181 0.61 -1.32 6.39
C VAL A 181 -0.09 -2.64 6.69
N VAL A 182 -1.13 -2.58 7.50
CA VAL A 182 -1.95 -3.73 7.88
C VAL A 182 -3.10 -3.82 6.89
N MET A 183 -3.32 -5.02 6.34
CA MET A 183 -4.34 -5.30 5.33
C MET A 183 -5.22 -6.43 5.83
N ARG A 184 -6.52 -6.32 5.55
CA ARG A 184 -7.45 -7.40 5.78
C ARG A 184 -7.04 -8.60 4.92
N PRO A 185 -6.94 -9.82 5.48
CA PRO A 185 -6.72 -11.01 4.69
C PRO A 185 -7.80 -11.14 3.61
N PRO A 186 -7.43 -11.29 2.32
CA PRO A 186 -8.41 -11.57 1.27
C PRO A 186 -9.13 -12.90 1.52
N ASP A 187 -10.38 -12.97 1.08
CA ASP A 187 -11.19 -14.18 1.22
C ASP A 187 -10.49 -15.40 0.60
N GLY A 188 -10.50 -16.50 1.35
CA GLY A 188 -9.94 -17.78 0.91
C GLY A 188 -8.42 -17.92 0.99
N TRP A 189 -7.69 -16.89 1.46
CA TRP A 189 -6.28 -17.05 1.76
C TRP A 189 -6.08 -17.91 3.01
N THR A 190 -5.27 -18.95 2.90
CA THR A 190 -4.93 -19.82 4.02
C THR A 190 -3.43 -20.08 4.08
N MET A 191 -2.92 -20.48 5.25
CA MET A 191 -1.51 -20.85 5.37
C MET A 191 -1.17 -22.18 4.69
N ARG A 192 -2.15 -22.94 4.15
CA ARG A 192 -1.91 -24.20 3.42
C ARG A 192 -1.08 -24.00 2.17
N GLU A 193 -1.27 -22.88 1.46
CA GLU A 193 -0.46 -22.53 0.29
C GLU A 193 1.00 -22.20 0.64
N GLY A 194 1.25 -21.88 1.91
CA GLY A 194 2.57 -21.55 2.44
C GLY A 194 2.93 -20.08 2.29
N ALA A 195 3.75 -19.59 3.23
CA ALA A 195 4.08 -18.17 3.36
C ALA A 195 4.74 -17.56 2.10
N ARG A 196 5.59 -18.32 1.39
CA ARG A 196 6.24 -17.85 0.17
C ARG A 196 5.24 -17.57 -0.95
N GLU A 197 4.27 -18.46 -1.15
CA GLU A 197 3.26 -18.34 -2.19
C GLU A 197 2.35 -17.16 -1.90
N LEU A 198 1.85 -17.06 -0.67
CA LEU A 198 1.03 -15.93 -0.22
C LEU A 198 1.77 -14.59 -0.33
N ALA A 199 3.03 -14.53 0.08
CA ALA A 199 3.83 -13.31 -0.04
C ALA A 199 3.99 -12.87 -1.50
N GLY A 200 4.14 -13.80 -2.44
CA GLY A 200 4.17 -13.49 -3.87
C GLY A 200 2.86 -12.90 -4.42
N ARG A 201 1.73 -13.15 -3.75
CA ARG A 201 0.42 -12.56 -4.09
C ARG A 201 0.26 -11.14 -3.52
N VAL A 202 1.01 -10.79 -2.48
CA VAL A 202 1.08 -9.41 -1.98
C VAL A 202 2.11 -8.67 -2.83
N SER A 203 1.66 -7.94 -3.85
CA SER A 203 2.54 -7.16 -4.72
C SER A 203 2.27 -5.67 -4.59
N LEU A 204 3.36 -4.90 -4.57
CA LEU A 204 3.35 -3.45 -4.81
C LEU A 204 3.53 -3.20 -6.31
N CYS A 205 3.14 -2.01 -6.77
CA CYS A 205 3.31 -1.64 -8.17
C CYS A 205 4.78 -1.63 -8.54
N GLY A 206 5.13 -2.37 -9.59
CA GLY A 206 6.51 -2.49 -10.05
C GLY A 206 7.48 -3.19 -9.09
N VAL A 207 7.04 -3.64 -7.90
CA VAL A 207 7.88 -4.36 -6.93
C VAL A 207 7.27 -5.69 -6.55
N ALA A 208 7.90 -6.75 -7.05
CA ALA A 208 7.65 -8.09 -6.55
C ALA A 208 8.12 -8.20 -5.11
N VAL A 209 7.20 -8.44 -4.17
CA VAL A 209 7.58 -8.67 -2.79
C VAL A 209 8.10 -10.09 -2.64
N ARG A 210 9.41 -10.20 -2.40
CA ARG A 210 10.11 -11.50 -2.29
C ARG A 210 10.40 -11.88 -0.85
N ASP A 211 10.53 -10.88 0.01
CA ASP A 211 10.91 -11.06 1.40
C ASP A 211 9.65 -11.21 2.25
N TRP A 212 9.67 -12.22 3.12
CA TRP A 212 8.52 -12.53 3.95
C TRP A 212 8.94 -13.00 5.33
N VAL A 213 8.02 -12.76 6.27
CA VAL A 213 8.06 -13.17 7.66
C VAL A 213 6.70 -13.79 7.96
N SER A 214 6.69 -14.96 8.60
CA SER A 214 5.47 -15.61 9.07
C SER A 214 5.62 -16.01 10.52
N ALA A 215 4.61 -15.69 11.32
CA ALA A 215 4.62 -15.93 12.76
C ALA A 215 3.20 -16.04 13.30
N PRO A 216 2.99 -16.68 14.47
CA PRO A 216 1.70 -16.59 15.16
C PRO A 216 1.34 -15.12 15.43
N ALA A 217 0.07 -14.74 15.36
CA ALA A 217 -0.37 -13.35 15.53
C ALA A 217 0.16 -12.66 16.80
N PRO A 218 0.20 -13.33 17.98
CA PRO A 218 0.82 -12.73 19.18
C PRO A 218 2.33 -12.43 19.03
N VAL A 219 3.05 -13.27 18.28
CA VAL A 219 4.48 -13.09 18.00
C VAL A 219 4.69 -11.99 16.97
N ALA A 220 3.88 -11.96 15.91
CA ALA A 220 3.90 -10.90 14.91
C ALA A 220 3.66 -9.52 15.54
N ARG A 221 2.72 -9.42 16.49
CA ARG A 221 2.51 -8.21 17.30
C ARG A 221 3.76 -7.84 18.10
N ALA A 222 4.36 -8.82 18.79
CA ALA A 222 5.53 -8.60 19.63
C ALA A 222 6.78 -8.13 18.85
N LEU A 223 6.79 -8.26 17.52
CA LEU A 223 7.81 -7.64 16.67
C LEU A 223 7.70 -6.11 16.63
N PHE A 224 6.57 -5.50 16.97
CA PHE A 224 6.38 -4.05 16.87
C PHE A 224 6.00 -3.39 18.19
N VAL A 225 5.27 -4.09 19.05
CA VAL A 225 4.83 -3.59 20.35
C VAL A 225 5.82 -4.09 21.41
N GLN A 226 6.82 -3.28 21.74
CA GLN A 226 7.67 -3.54 22.91
C GLN A 226 6.96 -3.06 24.17
N HIS A 227 6.36 -4.01 24.90
CA HIS A 227 5.74 -3.80 26.22
C HIS A 227 4.57 -2.80 26.17
N ALA A 228 3.35 -3.30 26.37
CA ALA A 228 2.09 -2.56 26.17
C ALA A 228 1.98 -1.23 26.95
N ASP A 229 2.86 -0.99 27.94
CA ASP A 229 2.82 0.18 28.80
C ASP A 229 3.67 1.37 28.29
N ASP A 230 4.74 1.14 27.50
CA ASP A 230 5.75 2.17 27.20
C ASP A 230 5.82 2.60 25.72
N ALA A 231 5.20 1.86 24.80
CA ALA A 231 5.29 2.13 23.36
C ALA A 231 3.90 2.14 22.68
N PRO A 232 3.24 3.31 22.56
CA PRO A 232 1.93 3.38 21.95
C PRO A 232 1.96 3.09 20.45
N MET A 233 0.97 2.32 20.01
CA MET A 233 0.63 2.14 18.59
C MET A 233 -0.33 3.25 18.15
N TYR A 234 -0.12 3.78 16.95
CA TYR A 234 -1.03 4.73 16.32
C TYR A 234 -1.44 4.25 14.94
N VAL A 235 -2.71 4.43 14.60
CA VAL A 235 -3.19 4.41 13.21
C VAL A 235 -3.06 5.82 12.66
N VAL A 236 -2.31 5.98 11.57
CA VAL A 236 -1.92 7.29 11.01
C VAL A 236 -2.48 7.57 9.61
N GLY A 237 -3.13 6.57 9.03
CA GLY A 237 -3.78 6.66 7.72
C GLY A 237 -4.55 5.36 7.44
N SER A 238 -5.53 5.44 6.57
CA SER A 238 -6.39 4.32 6.21
C SER A 238 -6.83 4.37 4.75
N ASP A 239 -7.36 3.24 4.28
CA ASP A 239 -8.11 3.15 3.04
C ASP A 239 -9.38 2.28 3.27
N PRO A 240 -10.59 2.84 3.04
CA PRO A 240 -10.86 4.24 2.69
C PRO A 240 -10.39 5.22 3.78
N ASP A 241 -10.02 6.45 3.40
CA ASP A 241 -9.65 7.48 4.38
C ASP A 241 -10.92 7.98 5.10
N ARG A 242 -10.93 7.87 6.44
CA ARG A 242 -12.06 8.27 7.30
C ARG A 242 -11.79 9.55 8.09
N GLY A 243 -10.61 10.16 7.93
CA GLY A 243 -10.16 11.23 8.80
C GLY A 243 -9.95 10.76 10.24
N GLY A 244 -9.78 11.70 11.18
CA GLY A 244 -9.58 11.37 12.60
C GLY A 244 -8.16 10.92 13.00
N TRP A 245 -7.28 10.65 12.02
CA TRP A 245 -5.88 10.28 12.26
C TRP A 245 -5.03 11.45 12.81
N PRO A 246 -3.99 11.19 13.63
CA PRO A 246 -3.62 9.88 14.18
C PRO A 246 -4.57 9.43 15.31
N TYR A 247 -4.97 8.16 15.27
CA TYR A 247 -5.71 7.49 16.35
C TYR A 247 -4.73 6.71 17.21
N ARG A 248 -4.73 6.96 18.53
CA ARG A 248 -3.93 6.18 19.47
C ARG A 248 -4.70 4.91 19.83
N VAL A 249 -4.11 3.75 19.56
CA VAL A 249 -4.69 2.47 19.95
C VAL A 249 -4.58 2.31 21.47
N PRO A 250 -5.68 1.99 22.18
CA PRO A 250 -5.64 1.67 23.60
C PRO A 250 -4.75 0.46 23.87
N ALA A 251 -4.01 0.50 24.98
CA ALA A 251 -3.13 -0.59 25.36
C ALA A 251 -3.92 -1.90 25.55
N GLY A 252 -3.49 -2.97 24.89
CA GLY A 252 -4.13 -4.28 24.93
C GLY A 252 -5.16 -4.54 23.82
N GLU A 253 -5.59 -3.51 23.09
CA GLU A 253 -6.54 -3.63 21.97
C GLU A 253 -5.84 -3.79 20.61
N GLU A 254 -4.50 -3.90 20.58
CA GLU A 254 -3.76 -3.96 19.32
C GLU A 254 -4.07 -5.21 18.51
N ILE A 255 -4.37 -6.34 19.17
CA ILE A 255 -4.78 -7.58 18.48
C ILE A 255 -6.09 -7.35 17.73
N ASP A 256 -7.08 -6.75 18.39
CA ASP A 256 -8.39 -6.47 17.79
C ASP A 256 -8.25 -5.48 16.63
N VAL A 257 -7.34 -4.50 16.75
CA VAL A 257 -7.01 -3.59 15.65
C VAL A 257 -6.34 -4.32 14.48
N PHE A 258 -5.36 -5.19 14.73
CA PHE A 258 -4.72 -5.98 13.66
C PHE A 258 -5.71 -6.94 12.98
N ALA A 259 -6.65 -7.51 13.74
CA ALA A 259 -7.68 -8.42 13.26
C ALA A 259 -8.86 -7.72 12.57
N PHE A 260 -8.89 -6.38 12.52
CA PHE A 260 -10.03 -5.59 12.04
C PHE A 260 -11.34 -5.86 12.82
N GLU A 261 -11.23 -6.17 14.12
CA GLU A 261 -12.35 -6.38 15.04
C GLU A 261 -12.66 -5.13 15.88
N HIS A 262 -11.70 -4.22 16.00
CA HIS A 262 -11.87 -2.95 16.72
C HIS A 262 -12.74 -1.94 15.90
N PRO A 263 -13.70 -1.22 16.52
CA PRO A 263 -14.65 -0.35 15.81
C PRO A 263 -14.03 0.66 14.84
N GLU A 264 -12.92 1.29 15.23
CA GLU A 264 -12.23 2.31 14.41
C GLU A 264 -11.63 1.76 13.12
N VAL A 265 -11.40 0.45 13.01
CA VAL A 265 -10.80 -0.19 11.83
C VAL A 265 -11.69 -1.25 11.19
N ALA A 266 -12.85 -1.56 11.78
CA ALA A 266 -13.67 -2.71 11.44
C ALA A 266 -14.17 -2.75 9.99
N GLU A 267 -14.33 -1.61 9.34
CA GLU A 267 -14.77 -1.50 7.94
C GLU A 267 -13.70 -0.82 7.05
N LEU A 268 -12.45 -0.86 7.48
CA LEU A 268 -11.30 -0.56 6.63
C LEU A 268 -10.87 -1.80 5.85
N GLU A 269 -10.28 -1.57 4.68
CA GLU A 269 -9.57 -2.59 3.93
C GLU A 269 -8.11 -2.69 4.39
N ARG A 270 -7.52 -1.54 4.71
CA ARG A 270 -6.14 -1.42 5.17
C ARG A 270 -5.92 -0.15 5.99
N PHE A 271 -4.86 -0.15 6.78
CA PHE A 271 -4.40 1.01 7.53
C PHE A 271 -2.90 1.02 7.74
N SER A 272 -2.35 2.20 8.00
CA SER A 272 -0.94 2.37 8.39
C SER A 272 -0.82 2.51 9.89
N ALA A 273 -0.05 1.60 10.48
CA ALA A 273 0.34 1.63 11.87
C ALA A 273 1.76 2.17 12.02
N VAL A 274 1.96 3.04 13.01
CA VAL A 274 3.28 3.45 13.51
C VAL A 274 3.39 3.13 14.99
N PHE A 275 4.61 2.85 15.43
CA PHE A 275 4.90 2.47 16.80
C PHE A 275 5.87 3.49 17.39
N ALA A 276 5.47 4.16 18.46
CA ALA A 276 6.33 5.08 19.19
C ALA A 276 7.22 4.28 20.18
N ALA A 277 7.93 3.29 19.66
CA ALA A 277 8.84 2.43 20.42
C ALA A 277 10.31 2.79 20.13
N GLU A 278 11.19 2.51 21.08
CA GLU A 278 12.62 2.42 20.77
C GLU A 278 12.85 1.33 19.70
N PRO A 279 13.87 1.47 18.83
CA PRO A 279 14.20 0.45 17.85
C PRO A 279 14.38 -0.92 18.50
N LEU A 280 13.93 -1.98 17.83
CA LEU A 280 14.05 -3.32 18.39
C LEU A 280 15.49 -3.67 18.74
N GLY A 281 15.74 -3.88 20.03
CA GLY A 281 17.00 -4.40 20.52
C GLY A 281 17.29 -5.80 19.95
N ILE A 282 18.56 -6.05 19.62
CA ILE A 282 19.04 -7.32 19.04
C ILE A 282 18.61 -8.52 19.89
N ILE A 283 18.61 -8.37 21.22
CA ILE A 283 18.22 -9.42 22.16
C ILE A 283 16.74 -9.80 22.02
N HIS A 284 15.86 -8.81 21.85
CA HIS A 284 14.42 -9.05 21.69
C HIS A 284 14.14 -9.80 20.39
N VAL A 285 14.73 -9.34 19.29
CA VAL A 285 14.64 -10.03 17.99
C VAL A 285 15.16 -11.46 18.09
N ALA A 286 16.32 -11.67 18.72
CA ALA A 286 16.88 -13.00 18.90
C ALA A 286 15.97 -13.97 19.68
N ARG A 287 15.17 -13.47 20.63
CA ARG A 287 14.18 -14.28 21.37
C ARG A 287 12.96 -14.67 20.53
N LEU A 288 12.58 -13.83 19.57
CA LEU A 288 11.43 -14.07 18.69
C LEU A 288 11.79 -14.92 17.48
N LEU A 289 13.04 -14.87 17.00
CA LEU A 289 13.51 -15.62 15.83
C LEU A 289 13.12 -17.11 15.79
N PRO A 290 13.18 -17.89 16.89
CA PRO A 290 12.78 -19.30 16.86
C PRO A 290 11.29 -19.54 16.57
N GLN A 291 10.44 -18.53 16.77
CA GLN A 291 8.99 -18.58 16.55
C GLN A 291 8.60 -17.98 15.19
N VAL A 292 9.58 -17.54 14.41
CA VAL A 292 9.39 -16.86 13.13
C VAL A 292 9.93 -17.73 12.01
N ARG A 293 9.15 -17.87 10.94
CA ARG A 293 9.60 -18.41 9.66
C ARG A 293 9.88 -17.24 8.72
N THR A 294 11.01 -17.26 8.02
CA THR A 294 11.37 -16.20 7.07
C THR A 294 12.37 -16.71 6.04
N ASN A 295 12.43 -16.07 4.87
CA ASN A 295 13.52 -16.25 3.90
C ASN A 295 14.65 -15.22 4.05
N LEU A 296 14.55 -14.30 5.01
CA LEU A 296 15.58 -13.30 5.29
C LEU A 296 16.76 -13.93 6.04
N SER A 297 17.96 -13.43 5.78
CA SER A 297 19.11 -13.67 6.67
C SER A 297 18.86 -13.03 8.05
N PRO A 298 19.50 -13.49 9.14
CA PRO A 298 19.33 -12.87 10.46
C PRO A 298 19.57 -11.35 10.48
N MET A 299 20.58 -10.88 9.74
CA MET A 299 20.86 -9.44 9.58
C MET A 299 19.81 -8.74 8.70
N GLY A 300 19.28 -9.43 7.68
CA GLY A 300 18.18 -8.93 6.86
C GLY A 300 16.90 -8.76 7.67
N PHE A 301 16.58 -9.73 8.52
CA PHE A 301 15.43 -9.69 9.43
C PHE A 301 15.56 -8.52 10.42
N LEU A 302 16.71 -8.36 11.07
CA LEU A 302 16.97 -7.22 11.96
C LEU A 302 16.76 -5.88 11.26
N ARG A 303 17.33 -5.70 10.06
CA ARG A 303 17.17 -4.46 9.27
C ARG A 303 15.73 -4.24 8.79
N ALA A 304 14.99 -5.30 8.51
CA ALA A 304 13.61 -5.21 8.10
C ALA A 304 12.70 -4.75 9.25
N MET A 305 12.96 -5.25 10.46
CA MET A 305 12.13 -4.96 11.64
C MET A 305 12.60 -3.72 12.43
N GLN A 306 13.76 -3.15 12.10
CA GLN A 306 14.26 -1.93 12.74
C GLN A 306 13.58 -0.68 12.17
N THR A 307 13.18 0.20 13.08
CA THR A 307 12.99 1.63 12.83
C THR A 307 14.27 2.19 12.20
N PRO A 308 14.27 2.68 10.95
CA PRO A 308 15.39 3.47 10.49
C PRO A 308 15.54 4.69 11.42
N PRO A 309 16.78 5.09 11.78
CA PRO A 309 16.99 6.23 12.65
C PRO A 309 16.38 7.48 12.01
N ARG A 310 15.78 8.33 12.86
CA ARG A 310 15.26 9.64 12.46
C ARG A 310 16.37 10.38 11.72
N ARG A 311 16.14 10.75 10.45
CA ARG A 311 17.03 11.67 9.75
C ARG A 311 16.69 13.07 10.27
N ASP A 312 17.65 13.68 10.95
CA ASP A 312 17.59 15.08 11.38
C ASP A 312 17.63 16.03 10.19
#